data_AF-A0A7W1J8N8-F1
#
_entry.id   AF-A0A7W1J8N8-F1
#
_cell.length_a   1.000
_cell.length_b   1.000
_cell.length_c   1.000
_cell.angle_alpha   90.00
_cell.angle_beta   90.00
_cell.angle_gamma   90.00
#
_symmetry.space_group_name_H-M   'P 1'
#
loop_
_entity.id
_entity.type
_entity.pdbx_description
1 polymer ?
#
loop_
_entity_poly.entity_id
_entity_poly.type
_entity_poly.pdbx_seq_one_letter_code
_entity_poly.pdbx_strand_id
1 'polypeptide(L)'
;MTITRVWIEEGCICCQACVTSERQVFSIPDGSDSAIILGDVRLDGVSDRNVIARGDLTVAGTQLSDTIEEAAEGCPMDIIRFTTIA
;
A
#
# COMPACT_ATOMS: atom_id res chain seq x y z
N MET A 1 13.98 1.57 7.63
CA MET A 1 14.27 2.01 6.24
C MET A 1 13.20 3.01 5.83
N THR A 2 13.43 3.90 4.86
CA THR A 2 12.37 4.82 4.43
C THR A 2 11.76 4.32 3.12
N ILE A 3 10.50 3.88 3.16
CA ILE A 3 9.73 3.54 1.98
C ILE A 3 9.31 4.84 1.28
N THR A 4 9.62 4.93 -0.01
CA THR A 4 9.25 6.08 -0.84
C THR A 4 8.01 5.80 -1.68
N ARG A 5 7.67 4.53 -1.88
CA ARG A 5 6.58 4.11 -2.76
C ARG A 5 6.11 2.73 -2.38
N VAL A 6 4.80 2.51 -2.46
CA VAL A 6 4.15 1.20 -2.29
C VAL A 6 3.15 0.96 -3.41
N TRP A 7 2.97 -0.29 -3.81
CA TRP A 7 1.98 -0.73 -4.79
C TRP A 7 1.52 -2.16 -4.56
N ILE A 8 0.42 -2.54 -5.20
CA ILE A 8 -0.19 -3.87 -5.08
C ILE A 8 -0.28 -4.49 -6.49
N GLU A 9 0.46 -5.58 -6.69
CA GLU A 9 0.38 -6.36 -7.93
C GLU A 9 -0.98 -7.10 -8.04
N GLU A 10 -1.22 -7.78 -9.16
CA GLU A 10 -2.42 -8.62 -9.31
C GLU A 10 -2.41 -9.82 -8.37
N GLY A 11 -3.60 -10.34 -8.04
CA GLY A 11 -3.75 -11.53 -7.19
C GLY A 11 -4.17 -11.25 -5.75
N CYS A 12 -4.67 -10.05 -5.43
CA CYS A 12 -5.24 -9.79 -4.12
C CYS A 12 -6.47 -10.69 -3.90
N ILE A 13 -6.57 -11.28 -2.72
CA ILE A 13 -7.70 -12.13 -2.31
C ILE A 13 -8.55 -11.48 -1.22
N CYS A 14 -8.38 -10.17 -1.00
CA CYS A 14 -9.06 -9.41 0.06
C CYS A 14 -8.93 -10.03 1.47
N CYS A 15 -7.76 -10.59 1.81
CA CYS A 15 -7.50 -11.22 3.11
C CYS A 15 -7.51 -10.25 4.31
N GLN A 16 -7.56 -8.94 4.07
CA GLN A 16 -7.58 -7.87 5.08
C GLN A 16 -6.31 -7.71 5.94
N ALA A 17 -5.22 -8.45 5.67
CA ALA A 17 -3.96 -8.31 6.41
C ALA A 17 -3.40 -6.88 6.34
N CYS A 18 -3.25 -6.32 5.13
CA CYS A 18 -2.74 -4.96 4.94
C CYS A 18 -3.58 -3.87 5.62
N VAL A 19 -4.90 -4.01 5.58
CA VAL A 19 -5.83 -3.08 6.25
C VAL A 19 -5.70 -3.22 7.77
N THR A 20 -5.44 -4.42 8.29
CA THR A 20 -5.20 -4.63 9.73
C THR A 20 -3.90 -3.96 10.17
N SER A 21 -2.83 -4.06 9.37
CA SER A 21 -1.55 -3.44 9.67
C SER A 21 -1.61 -1.91 9.61
N GLU A 22 -2.22 -1.32 8.57
CA GLU A 22 -2.36 0.14 8.48
C GLU A 22 -3.55 0.60 7.62
N ARG A 23 -4.61 1.08 8.28
CA ARG A 23 -5.83 1.59 7.63
C ARG A 23 -5.66 2.97 7.01
N GLN A 24 -4.62 3.71 7.37
CA GLN A 24 -4.31 4.99 6.74
C GLN A 24 -3.67 4.82 5.35
N VAL A 25 -3.08 3.66 5.09
CA VAL A 25 -2.45 3.34 3.81
C VAL A 25 -3.38 2.50 2.96
N PHE A 26 -3.95 1.43 3.52
CA PHE A 26 -4.67 0.42 2.76
C PHE A 26 -6.17 0.45 3.03
N SER A 27 -6.96 0.23 1.98
CA SER A 27 -8.39 0.01 2.06
C SER A 27 -8.81 -1.10 1.10
N ILE A 28 -9.88 -1.81 1.43
CA ILE A 28 -10.57 -2.72 0.50
C ILE A 28 -11.98 -2.13 0.33
N PRO A 29 -12.25 -1.41 -0.76
CA PRO A 29 -13.57 -0.85 -1.00
C PRO A 29 -14.65 -1.93 -1.07
N ASP A 30 -15.89 -1.60 -0.71
CA ASP A 30 -17.00 -2.54 -0.76
C ASP A 30 -17.22 -3.08 -2.17
N GLY A 31 -17.28 -4.41 -2.30
CA GLY A 31 -17.43 -5.09 -3.59
C GLY A 31 -16.17 -5.10 -4.47
N SER A 32 -15.03 -4.61 -3.96
CA SER A 32 -13.74 -4.71 -4.64
C SER A 32 -13.17 -6.14 -4.57
N ASP A 33 -12.45 -6.54 -5.60
CA ASP A 33 -11.63 -7.76 -5.63
C ASP A 33 -10.19 -7.53 -5.16
N SER A 34 -9.83 -6.27 -4.87
CA SER A 34 -8.48 -5.89 -4.46
C SER A 34 -8.44 -4.82 -3.38
N ALA A 35 -7.34 -4.81 -2.62
CA ALA A 35 -6.97 -3.67 -1.81
C ALA A 35 -6.45 -2.53 -2.70
N ILE A 36 -6.51 -1.30 -2.18
CA ILE A 36 -5.95 -0.09 -2.79
C ILE A 36 -5.07 0.63 -1.77
N ILE A 37 -4.18 1.48 -2.28
CA ILE A 37 -3.44 2.45 -1.49
C ILE A 37 -4.19 3.78 -1.56
N LEU A 38 -4.46 4.37 -0.41
CA LEU A 38 -5.20 5.61 -0.31
C LEU A 38 -4.38 6.80 -0.87
N GLY A 39 -5.06 7.67 -1.61
CA GLY A 39 -4.47 8.88 -2.17
C GLY A 39 -3.89 9.82 -1.11
N ASP A 40 -4.42 9.81 0.12
CA ASP A 40 -3.97 10.67 1.22
C ASP A 40 -2.50 10.45 1.60
N VAL A 41 -1.98 9.23 1.39
CA VAL A 41 -0.58 8.90 1.63
C VAL A 41 0.29 9.03 0.38
N ARG A 42 -0.27 9.42 -0.78
CA ARG A 42 0.44 9.56 -2.05
C ARG A 42 0.53 11.01 -2.52
N LEU A 43 1.64 11.38 -3.14
CA LEU A 43 1.85 12.72 -3.71
C LEU A 43 0.88 13.03 -4.85
N ASP A 44 0.42 12.03 -5.59
CA ASP A 44 -0.52 12.19 -6.69
C ASP A 44 -1.99 12.21 -6.25
N GLY A 45 -2.29 11.92 -4.97
CA GLY A 45 -3.64 11.93 -4.43
C GLY A 45 -4.57 10.83 -4.99
N VAL A 46 -4.04 9.85 -5.73
CA VAL A 46 -4.86 8.82 -6.39
C VAL A 46 -5.06 7.62 -5.49
N SER A 47 -6.31 7.18 -5.32
CA SER A 47 -6.66 5.95 -4.62
C SER A 47 -6.84 4.80 -5.60
N ASP A 48 -5.80 3.98 -5.77
CA ASP A 48 -5.81 2.77 -6.59
C ASP A 48 -4.69 1.81 -6.12
N ARG A 49 -4.39 0.75 -6.88
CA ARG A 49 -3.31 -0.20 -6.55
C ARG A 49 -1.89 0.37 -6.70
N ASN A 50 -1.76 1.60 -7.18
CA ASN A 50 -0.53 2.26 -7.56
C ASN A 50 0.32 1.45 -8.55
N VAL A 51 -0.35 0.60 -9.36
CA VAL A 51 0.35 -0.36 -10.22
C VAL A 51 0.98 0.30 -11.45
N ILE A 52 0.28 1.29 -12.01
CA ILE A 52 0.68 2.00 -13.23
C ILE A 52 1.42 3.29 -12.89
N ALA A 53 0.79 4.19 -12.12
CA ALA A 53 1.32 5.53 -11.85
C ALA A 53 2.61 5.49 -11.04
N ARG A 54 2.74 4.52 -10.13
CA ARG A 54 3.88 4.40 -9.22
C ARG A 54 4.13 5.76 -8.53
N GLY A 55 3.07 6.40 -8.05
CA GLY A 55 3.14 7.66 -7.33
C GLY A 55 3.89 7.49 -6.01
N ASP A 56 4.74 8.44 -5.68
CA ASP A 56 5.51 8.44 -4.44
C ASP A 56 4.64 8.76 -3.23
N LEU A 57 5.10 8.37 -2.05
CA LEU A 57 4.46 8.67 -0.78
C LEU A 57 4.64 10.15 -0.40
N THR A 58 3.65 10.71 0.27
CA THR A 58 3.78 11.99 0.97
C THR A 58 4.74 11.87 2.15
N VAL A 59 5.17 12.99 2.73
CA VAL A 59 5.96 12.98 3.99
C VAL A 59 5.26 12.16 5.07
N ALA A 60 3.94 12.34 5.25
CA ALA A 60 3.16 11.55 6.19
C ALA A 60 3.14 10.05 5.82
N GLY A 61 2.99 9.73 4.53
CA GLY A 61 3.05 8.34 4.05
C GLY A 61 4.40 7.67 4.35
N THR A 62 5.52 8.37 4.18
CA THR A 62 6.86 7.81 4.47
C THR A 62 7.05 7.48 5.96
N GLN A 63 6.33 8.16 6.88
CA GLN A 63 6.38 7.86 8.31
C GLN A 63 5.68 6.54 8.68
N LEU A 64 4.93 5.94 7.75
CA LEU A 64 4.25 4.65 7.90
C LEU A 64 5.08 3.49 7.33
N SER A 65 6.39 3.69 7.10
CA SER A 65 7.26 2.68 6.48
C SER A 65 7.22 1.33 7.20
N ASP A 66 7.28 1.32 8.54
CA ASP A 66 7.29 0.08 9.32
C ASP A 66 5.97 -0.70 9.17
N THR A 67 4.82 -0.01 9.13
CA THR A 67 3.52 -0.67 8.99
C THR A 67 3.23 -1.07 7.53
N ILE A 68 3.80 -0.37 6.55
CA ILE A 68 3.79 -0.78 5.14
C ILE A 68 4.63 -2.05 4.94
N GLU A 69 5.79 -2.15 5.59
CA GLU A 69 6.62 -3.34 5.58
C GLU A 69 5.89 -4.53 6.23
N GLU A 70 5.29 -4.32 7.41
CA GLU A 70 4.46 -5.34 8.08
C GLU A 70 3.30 -5.81 7.19
N ALA A 71 2.61 -4.88 6.51
CA ALA A 71 1.54 -5.21 5.58
C ALA A 71 2.03 -6.07 4.41
N ALA A 72 3.24 -5.80 3.92
CA ALA A 72 3.83 -6.56 2.83
C ALA A 72 4.22 -7.98 3.24
N GLU A 73 4.82 -8.14 4.42
CA GLU A 73 5.15 -9.45 5.01
C GLU A 73 3.90 -10.25 5.39
N GLY A 74 2.83 -9.57 5.82
CA GLY A 74 1.54 -10.18 6.16
C GLY A 74 0.71 -10.60 4.96
N CYS A 75 1.11 -10.25 3.73
CA CYS A 75 0.34 -10.55 2.53
C CYS A 75 0.55 -12.01 2.10
N PRO A 76 -0.47 -12.90 2.14
CA PRO A 76 -0.30 -14.33 1.84
C PRO A 76 0.03 -14.62 0.38
N MET A 77 -0.18 -13.64 -0.51
CA MET A 77 0.13 -13.75 -1.94
C MET A 77 1.45 -13.08 -2.29
N ASP A 78 2.12 -12.45 -1.32
CA ASP A 78 3.32 -11.66 -1.52
C ASP A 78 3.17 -10.71 -2.72
N ILE A 79 2.15 -9.84 -2.73
CA ILE A 79 1.87 -8.93 -3.87
C ILE A 79 2.02 -7.44 -3.54
N ILE A 80 2.21 -7.11 -2.26
CA ILE A 80 2.53 -5.75 -1.86
C ILE A 80 4.02 -5.56 -2.07
N ARG A 81 4.38 -4.47 -2.71
CA ARG A 81 5.74 -4.15 -3.11
C ARG A 81 6.03 -2.70 -2.79
N PHE A 82 7.30 -2.39 -2.60
CA PHE A 82 7.72 -1.05 -2.28
C PHE A 82 9.14 -0.78 -2.75
N THR A 83 9.50 0.50 -2.86
CA THR A 83 10.89 0.95 -2.99
C THR A 83 11.30 1.71 -1.76
N THR A 84 12.58 1.61 -1.41
CA THR A 84 13.15 2.28 -0.26
C THR A 84 14.34 3.13 -0.67
N ILE A 85 14.67 4.08 0.19
CA ILE A 85 15.97 4.76 0.19
C ILE A 85 16.72 4.36 1.47
N ALA A 86 18.03 4.25 1.32
CA ALA A 86 18.96 3.93 2.40
C ALA A 86 19.12 5.09 3.38
#